data_AF-A0A956TCF8-F1
#
_entry.id   AF-A0A956TCF8-F1
#
_cell.length_a   1.000
_cell.length_b   1.000
_cell.length_c   1.000
_cell.angle_alpha   90.00
_cell.angle_beta   90.00
_cell.angle_gamma   90.00
#
_symmetry.space_group_name_H-M   'P 1'
#
loop_
_entity.id
_entity.type
_entity.pdbx_description
1 polymer ?
#
loop_
_entity_poly.entity_id
_entity_poly.type
_entity_poly.pdbx_seq_one_letter_code
_entity_poly.pdbx_strand_id
1 'polypeptide(L)'
;MGRKDRLEILPDKTVKKAGIEFFALPKDIRRAVDYALRMGQSREFMRQKPGVILGYLAYAHPFLDGNGRTILTIFTILTERAGFQVDWSKADKTGYLQALTKELLEPDKGHLDDYLSAFRRESHLRGDLRVHLLSIDGLNPSSPG
;
A
#
# COMPACT_ATOMS: atom_id res chain seq x y z
N MET A 1 13.28 -18.95 3.27
CA MET A 1 13.23 -18.18 4.53
C MET A 1 11.93 -17.37 4.53
N GLY A 2 10.89 -17.78 5.26
CA GLY A 2 9.55 -17.16 5.22
C GLY A 2 9.49 -15.81 5.94
N ARG A 3 8.64 -14.88 5.45
CA ARG A 3 8.35 -13.61 6.14
C ARG A 3 7.65 -13.93 7.47
N LYS A 4 8.17 -13.42 8.58
CA LYS A 4 7.63 -13.67 9.92
C LYS A 4 6.77 -12.49 10.39
N ASP A 5 5.73 -12.80 11.16
CA ASP A 5 4.81 -11.85 11.76
C ASP A 5 5.51 -11.04 12.87
N ARG A 6 5.18 -9.75 13.00
CA ARG A 6 5.70 -8.88 14.07
C ARG A 6 5.12 -9.22 15.44
N LEU A 7 3.86 -9.63 15.53
CA LEU A 7 3.19 -9.99 16.78
C LEU A 7 3.90 -11.16 17.50
N GLU A 8 4.51 -12.05 16.74
CA GLU A 8 5.19 -13.23 17.28
C GLU A 8 6.62 -12.93 17.80
N ILE A 9 7.25 -11.83 17.38
CA ILE A 9 8.69 -11.63 17.58
C ILE A 9 9.01 -10.34 18.35
N LEU A 10 8.21 -9.29 18.20
CA LEU A 10 8.46 -7.98 18.83
C LEU A 10 7.15 -7.29 19.24
N PRO A 11 6.46 -7.80 20.29
CA PRO A 11 5.16 -7.28 20.74
C PRO A 11 5.21 -5.83 21.27
N ASP A 12 6.38 -5.35 21.72
CA ASP A 12 6.51 -4.09 22.46
C ASP A 12 7.47 -3.06 21.84
N LYS A 13 7.90 -3.23 20.57
CA LYS A 13 8.84 -2.30 19.91
C LYS A 13 8.32 -1.70 18.61
N THR A 14 8.41 -0.38 18.50
CA THR A 14 8.20 0.38 17.26
C THR A 14 9.37 0.14 16.31
N VAL A 15 9.09 -0.26 15.07
CA VAL A 15 10.11 -0.40 14.02
C VAL A 15 10.38 0.99 13.43
N LYS A 16 11.66 1.33 13.17
CA LYS A 16 12.03 2.55 12.46
C LYS A 16 12.51 2.17 11.06
N LYS A 17 11.98 2.81 10.02
CA LYS A 17 12.51 2.67 8.66
C LYS A 17 12.76 4.05 8.07
N ALA A 18 14.00 4.33 7.70
CA ALA A 18 14.44 5.59 7.08
C ALA A 18 14.04 6.86 7.86
N GLY A 19 14.02 6.82 9.20
CA GLY A 19 13.67 7.97 10.05
C GLY A 19 12.16 8.19 10.25
N ILE A 20 11.30 7.32 9.70
CA ILE A 20 9.85 7.37 9.92
C ILE A 20 9.52 6.57 11.19
N GLU A 21 9.02 7.26 12.23
CA GLU A 21 8.65 6.67 13.54
C GLU A 21 7.17 6.22 13.63
N PHE A 22 6.40 6.41 12.56
CA PHE A 22 4.93 6.31 12.56
C PHE A 22 4.39 4.94 12.10
N PHE A 23 4.87 3.84 12.67
CA PHE A 23 4.22 2.53 12.45
C PHE A 23 3.35 2.15 13.63
N ALA A 24 2.25 1.46 13.33
CA ALA A 24 1.34 0.93 14.32
C ALA A 24 2.10 0.12 15.39
N LEU A 25 1.68 0.34 16.64
CA LEU A 25 2.02 -0.59 17.71
C LEU A 25 1.44 -1.96 17.36
N PRO A 26 2.08 -3.08 17.76
CA PRO A 26 1.63 -4.41 17.38
C PRO A 26 0.13 -4.68 17.62
N LYS A 27 -0.41 -4.20 18.75
CA LYS A 27 -1.84 -4.27 19.08
C LYS A 27 -2.78 -3.56 18.09
N ASP A 28 -2.29 -2.54 17.39
CA ASP A 28 -3.07 -1.70 16.48
C ASP A 28 -2.90 -2.11 15.01
N ILE A 29 -1.91 -2.96 14.69
CA ILE A 29 -1.65 -3.49 13.33
C ILE A 29 -2.93 -4.10 12.76
N ARG A 30 -3.55 -5.03 13.50
CA ARG A 30 -4.75 -5.72 13.03
C ARG A 30 -5.90 -4.75 12.77
N ARG A 31 -6.10 -3.77 13.66
CA ARG A 31 -7.16 -2.76 13.50
C ARG A 31 -6.95 -1.90 12.27
N ALA A 32 -5.71 -1.48 12.01
CA ALA A 32 -5.35 -0.67 10.84
C ALA A 32 -5.54 -1.47 9.53
N VAL A 33 -5.12 -2.74 9.50
CA VAL A 33 -5.33 -3.62 8.34
C VAL A 33 -6.83 -3.87 8.11
N ASP A 34 -7.58 -4.22 9.15
CA ASP A 34 -9.01 -4.51 9.05
C ASP A 34 -9.77 -3.28 8.54
N TYR A 35 -9.43 -2.08 9.03
CA TYR A 35 -9.99 -0.83 8.53
C TYR A 35 -9.67 -0.63 7.05
N ALA A 36 -8.40 -0.72 6.66
CA ALA A 36 -7.98 -0.53 5.27
C ALA A 36 -8.66 -1.52 4.31
N LEU A 37 -8.73 -2.80 4.68
CA LEU A 37 -9.37 -3.84 3.87
C LEU A 37 -10.88 -3.66 3.79
N ARG A 38 -11.54 -3.27 4.89
CA ARG A 38 -12.99 -3.01 4.89
C ARG A 38 -13.33 -1.82 4.01
N MET A 39 -12.61 -0.71 4.16
CA MET A 39 -12.87 0.50 3.39
C MET A 39 -12.48 0.34 1.91
N GLY A 40 -11.37 -0.35 1.62
CA GLY A 40 -10.94 -0.61 0.24
C GLY A 40 -11.81 -1.57 -0.55
N GLN A 41 -12.68 -2.34 0.10
CA GLN A 41 -13.72 -3.11 -0.59
C GLN A 41 -14.89 -2.23 -1.08
N SER A 42 -15.09 -1.04 -0.51
CA SER A 42 -16.06 -0.08 -1.03
C SER A 42 -15.51 0.54 -2.31
N ARG A 43 -16.14 0.24 -3.46
CA ARG A 43 -15.78 0.84 -4.75
C ARG A 43 -15.83 2.36 -4.72
N GLU A 44 -16.83 2.92 -4.06
CA GLU A 44 -16.98 4.37 -3.93
C GLU A 44 -15.82 4.96 -3.12
N PHE A 45 -15.57 4.42 -1.93
CA PHE A 45 -14.52 4.94 -1.05
C PHE A 45 -13.13 4.76 -1.66
N MET A 46 -12.85 3.60 -2.28
CA MET A 46 -11.58 3.33 -2.95
C MET A 46 -11.32 4.30 -4.11
N ARG A 47 -12.37 4.75 -4.82
CA ARG A 47 -12.23 5.73 -5.91
C ARG A 47 -12.06 7.16 -5.40
N GLN A 48 -12.68 7.49 -4.27
CA GLN A 48 -12.62 8.84 -3.69
C GLN A 48 -11.36 9.06 -2.84
N LYS A 49 -10.95 8.06 -2.05
CA LYS A 49 -9.89 8.16 -1.05
C LYS A 49 -8.89 6.99 -1.08
N PRO A 50 -8.29 6.67 -2.23
CA PRO A 50 -7.27 5.61 -2.33
C PRO A 50 -6.06 5.83 -1.40
N GLY A 51 -5.58 7.07 -1.27
CA GLY A 51 -4.47 7.48 -0.44
C GLY A 51 -4.68 7.16 1.03
N VAL A 52 -5.90 7.38 1.56
CA VAL A 52 -6.24 6.98 2.93
C VAL A 52 -6.03 5.48 3.13
N ILE A 53 -6.50 4.65 2.22
CA ILE A 53 -6.37 3.19 2.34
C ILE A 53 -4.90 2.76 2.28
N LEU A 54 -4.13 3.32 1.35
CA LEU A 54 -2.71 3.03 1.22
C LEU A 54 -1.93 3.50 2.46
N GLY A 55 -2.30 4.65 3.02
CA GLY A 55 -1.78 5.18 4.27
C GLY A 55 -2.01 4.23 5.45
N TYR A 56 -3.23 3.73 5.64
CA TYR A 56 -3.53 2.75 6.70
C TYR A 56 -2.78 1.41 6.51
N LEU A 57 -2.64 0.93 5.27
CA LEU A 57 -1.82 -0.27 4.98
C LEU A 57 -0.33 -0.04 5.30
N ALA A 58 0.20 1.14 4.97
CA ALA A 58 1.58 1.52 5.28
C ALA A 58 1.83 1.73 6.78
N TYR A 59 0.87 2.36 7.47
CA TYR A 59 0.89 2.56 8.91
C TYR A 59 0.91 1.23 9.66
N ALA A 60 0.08 0.26 9.24
CA ALA A 60 0.03 -1.06 9.87
C ALA A 60 1.40 -1.76 9.90
N HIS A 61 2.16 -1.66 8.81
CA HIS A 61 3.51 -2.23 8.67
C HIS A 61 3.68 -3.62 9.32
N PRO A 62 2.89 -4.63 8.90
CA PRO A 62 2.69 -5.86 9.67
C PRO A 62 3.90 -6.81 9.70
N PHE A 63 4.82 -6.71 8.73
CA PHE A 63 5.96 -7.61 8.59
C PHE A 63 7.28 -6.96 9.01
N LEU A 64 8.32 -7.77 9.28
CA LEU A 64 9.67 -7.26 9.51
C LEU A 64 10.36 -6.77 8.22
N ASP A 65 10.07 -7.41 7.08
CA ASP A 65 10.49 -6.99 5.76
C ASP A 65 9.43 -7.36 4.70
N GLY A 66 9.49 -6.71 3.53
CA GLY A 66 8.57 -6.98 2.43
C GLY A 66 7.22 -6.27 2.52
N ASN A 67 7.05 -5.34 3.48
CA ASN A 67 5.83 -4.54 3.62
C ASN A 67 5.49 -3.79 2.34
N GLY A 68 6.45 -3.04 1.78
CA GLY A 68 6.21 -2.21 0.58
C GLY A 68 5.60 -3.02 -0.57
N ARG A 69 6.21 -4.16 -0.91
CA ARG A 69 5.69 -5.06 -1.96
C ARG A 69 4.30 -5.60 -1.63
N THR A 70 4.11 -6.10 -0.42
CA THR A 70 2.84 -6.71 -0.02
C THR A 70 1.70 -5.69 -0.01
N ILE A 71 1.95 -4.49 0.52
CA ILE A 71 1.00 -3.39 0.57
C ILE A 71 0.62 -2.94 -0.85
N LEU A 72 1.60 -2.73 -1.73
CA LEU A 72 1.32 -2.34 -3.12
C LEU A 72 0.55 -3.42 -3.88
N THR A 73 0.85 -4.70 -3.67
CA THR A 73 0.06 -5.81 -4.25
C THR A 73 -1.40 -5.78 -3.81
N ILE A 74 -1.64 -5.67 -2.49
CA ILE A 74 -3.01 -5.60 -1.94
C ILE A 74 -3.73 -4.38 -2.50
N PHE A 75 -3.07 -3.23 -2.48
CA PHE A 75 -3.62 -1.97 -2.95
C PHE A 75 -3.99 -2.03 -4.44
N THR A 76 -3.11 -2.58 -5.29
CA THR A 76 -3.40 -2.81 -6.72
C THR A 76 -4.64 -3.69 -6.93
N ILE A 77 -4.81 -4.73 -6.13
CA ILE A 77 -6.02 -5.58 -6.22
C ILE A 77 -7.28 -4.80 -5.82
N LEU A 78 -7.19 -3.93 -4.81
CA LEU A 78 -8.32 -3.11 -4.35
C LEU A 78 -8.69 -2.05 -5.40
N THR A 79 -7.72 -1.37 -6.01
CA THR A 79 -7.98 -0.37 -7.07
C THR A 79 -8.64 -1.03 -8.27
N GLU A 80 -8.12 -2.18 -8.71
CA GLU A 80 -8.67 -2.98 -9.83
C GLU A 80 -10.13 -3.33 -9.60
N ARG A 81 -10.48 -3.83 -8.40
CA ARG A 81 -11.86 -4.15 -8.03
C ARG A 81 -12.76 -2.92 -7.99
N ALA A 82 -12.19 -1.75 -7.72
CA ALA A 82 -12.88 -0.47 -7.79
C ALA A 82 -12.99 0.09 -9.23
N GLY A 83 -12.43 -0.59 -10.22
CA GLY A 83 -12.48 -0.24 -11.64
C GLY A 83 -11.45 0.81 -12.05
N PHE A 84 -10.32 0.91 -11.36
CA PHE A 84 -9.20 1.74 -11.79
C PHE A 84 -7.86 1.09 -11.43
N GLN A 85 -6.78 1.62 -11.95
CA GLN A 85 -5.41 1.17 -11.68
C GLN A 85 -4.51 2.38 -11.46
N VAL A 86 -3.37 2.16 -10.82
CA VAL A 86 -2.32 3.17 -10.66
C VAL A 86 -1.13 2.79 -11.53
N ASP A 87 -0.70 3.67 -12.43
CA ASP A 87 0.47 3.46 -13.27
C ASP A 87 1.77 3.57 -12.47
N TRP A 88 2.12 2.51 -11.73
CA TRP A 88 3.34 2.47 -10.92
C TRP A 88 4.62 2.64 -11.74
N SER A 89 4.60 2.33 -13.05
CA SER A 89 5.75 2.53 -13.94
C SER A 89 6.09 4.00 -14.19
N LYS A 90 5.13 4.91 -13.94
CA LYS A 90 5.31 6.36 -14.07
C LYS A 90 5.45 7.07 -12.73
N ALA A 91 5.04 6.43 -11.65
CA ALA A 91 5.21 6.95 -10.31
C ALA A 91 6.69 6.85 -9.91
N ASP A 92 7.32 7.98 -9.61
CA ASP A 92 8.67 7.97 -9.08
C ASP A 92 8.67 7.62 -7.59
N LYS A 93 9.66 6.83 -7.17
CA LYS A 93 9.75 6.35 -5.79
C LYS A 93 9.86 7.47 -4.76
N THR A 94 10.53 8.58 -5.10
CA THR A 94 10.79 9.68 -4.16
C THR A 94 9.50 10.46 -3.89
N GLY A 95 8.78 10.86 -4.94
CA GLY A 95 7.50 11.55 -4.86
C GLY A 95 6.47 10.72 -4.10
N TYR A 96 6.40 9.41 -4.40
CA TYR A 96 5.53 8.49 -3.68
C TYR A 96 5.83 8.46 -2.17
N LEU A 97 7.10 8.29 -1.79
CA LEU A 97 7.48 8.24 -0.37
C LEU A 97 7.24 9.57 0.34
N GLN A 98 7.41 10.71 -0.34
CA GLN A 98 7.09 12.03 0.21
C GLN A 98 5.59 12.20 0.44
N ALA A 99 4.76 11.85 -0.55
CA ALA A 99 3.30 11.91 -0.43
C ALA A 99 2.79 10.98 0.67
N LEU A 100 3.31 9.74 0.74
CA LEU A 100 2.98 8.79 1.79
C LEU A 100 3.39 9.28 3.18
N THR A 101 4.56 9.92 3.30
CA THR A 101 5.00 10.49 4.58
C THR A 101 4.05 11.58 5.05
N LYS A 102 3.61 12.46 4.14
CA LYS A 102 2.61 13.49 4.46
C LYS A 102 1.28 12.88 4.87
N GLU A 103 0.81 11.84 4.18
CA GLU A 103 -0.43 11.12 4.54
C GLU A 103 -0.35 10.46 5.93
N LEU A 104 0.83 9.98 6.33
CA LEU A 104 1.02 9.40 7.67
C LEU A 104 1.07 10.47 8.78
N LEU A 105 1.57 11.67 8.47
CA LEU A 105 1.64 12.80 9.40
C LEU A 105 0.31 13.53 9.54
N GLU A 106 -0.40 13.68 8.41
CA GLU A 106 -1.66 14.40 8.29
C GLU A 106 -2.69 13.51 7.57
N PRO A 107 -3.23 12.47 8.25
CA PRO A 107 -4.13 11.51 7.62
C PRO A 107 -5.41 12.15 7.08
N ASP A 108 -5.89 11.64 5.95
CA ASP A 108 -7.16 12.05 5.33
C ASP A 108 -7.18 13.55 4.95
N LYS A 109 -6.02 14.08 4.54
CA LYS A 109 -5.88 15.42 3.95
C LYS A 109 -5.70 15.41 2.44
N GLY A 110 -5.75 14.24 1.82
CA GLY A 110 -5.67 14.07 0.37
C GLY A 110 -4.24 14.11 -0.18
N HIS A 111 -3.20 14.13 0.67
CA HIS A 111 -1.81 14.23 0.20
C HIS A 111 -1.43 13.08 -0.73
N LEU A 112 -1.80 11.85 -0.36
CA LEU A 112 -1.54 10.69 -1.19
C LEU A 112 -2.59 10.50 -2.29
N ASP A 113 -3.83 10.94 -2.06
CA ASP A 113 -4.88 10.96 -3.10
C ASP A 113 -4.46 11.83 -4.30
N ASP A 114 -4.01 13.05 -4.03
CA ASP A 114 -3.55 14.02 -5.02
C ASP A 114 -2.37 13.47 -5.83
N TYR A 115 -1.39 12.86 -5.15
CA TYR A 115 -0.25 12.23 -5.82
C TYR A 115 -0.68 11.09 -6.74
N LEU A 116 -1.55 10.19 -6.25
CA LEU A 116 -1.99 9.02 -7.03
C LEU A 116 -2.89 9.40 -8.22
N SER A 117 -3.60 10.52 -8.14
CA SER A 117 -4.51 10.98 -9.20
C SER A 117 -3.82 11.14 -10.56
N ALA A 118 -2.55 11.58 -10.57
CA ALA A 118 -1.76 11.78 -11.79
C ALA A 118 -1.44 10.47 -12.53
N PHE A 119 -1.49 9.33 -11.84
CA PHE A 119 -1.16 8.02 -12.37
C PHE A 119 -2.38 7.12 -12.51
N ARG A 120 -3.58 7.65 -12.22
CA ARG A 120 -4.83 6.90 -12.25
C ARG A 120 -5.24 6.61 -13.69
N ARG A 121 -5.57 5.34 -13.97
CA ARG A 121 -6.15 4.89 -15.24
C ARG A 121 -7.44 4.13 -14.96
N GLU A 122 -8.47 4.33 -15.77
CA GLU A 122 -9.66 3.49 -15.66
C GLU A 122 -9.29 2.04 -16.02
N SER A 123 -9.81 1.10 -15.25
CA SER A 123 -9.59 -0.32 -15.48
C SER A 123 -10.89 -0.92 -15.97
N HIS A 124 -10.86 -1.41 -17.21
CA HIS A 124 -11.95 -2.19 -17.75
C HIS A 124 -11.72 -3.63 -17.30
N LEU A 125 -12.46 -4.06 -16.28
CA LEU A 125 -12.38 -5.40 -15.71
C LEU A 125 -12.51 -6.50 -16.79
N ARG A 126 -11.37 -6.98 -17.31
CA ARG A 126 -11.12 -8.29 -17.92
C ARG A 126 -9.66 -8.35 -18.42
N GLY A 127 -8.82 -9.14 -17.73
CA GLY A 127 -7.62 -9.73 -18.32
C GLY A 127 -6.24 -9.20 -17.87
N ASP A 128 -6.15 -7.99 -17.30
CA ASP A 128 -4.85 -7.28 -17.24
C ASP A 128 -4.14 -7.26 -15.87
N LEU A 129 -4.76 -7.83 -14.82
CA LEU A 129 -4.20 -7.82 -13.45
C LEU A 129 -2.78 -8.42 -13.39
N ARG A 130 -2.49 -9.44 -14.19
CA ARG A 130 -1.17 -10.09 -14.22
C ARG A 130 -0.09 -9.15 -14.76
N VAL A 131 -0.35 -8.43 -15.85
CA VAL A 131 0.61 -7.50 -16.44
C VAL A 131 0.89 -6.36 -15.47
N HIS A 132 -0.17 -5.86 -14.83
CA HIS A 132 -0.07 -4.78 -13.87
C HIS A 132 0.74 -5.18 -12.63
N LEU A 133 0.53 -6.38 -12.09
CA LEU A 133 1.32 -6.91 -10.97
C LEU A 133 2.81 -7.07 -11.33
N LEU A 134 3.13 -7.44 -12.57
CA LEU A 134 4.51 -7.56 -13.05
C LEU A 134 5.20 -6.21 -13.25
N SER A 135 4.44 -5.13 -13.55
CA SER A 135 5.01 -3.78 -13.65
C SER A 135 5.41 -3.16 -12.32
N ILE A 136 5.04 -3.76 -11.19
CA ILE A 136 5.47 -3.30 -9.87
C ILE A 136 6.92 -3.75 -9.66
N ASP A 137 7.82 -2.77 -9.54
CA ASP A 137 9.25 -3.01 -9.31
C ASP A 137 9.48 -3.99 -8.14
N GLY A 138 10.17 -5.10 -8.45
CA GLY A 138 10.47 -6.16 -7.48
C GLY A 138 9.41 -7.27 -7.35
N LEU A 139 8.40 -7.30 -8.23
CA LEU A 139 7.50 -8.45 -8.44
C LEU A 139 7.75 -9.20 -9.77
N ASN A 140 8.74 -8.78 -10.57
CA ASN A 140 9.20 -9.55 -11.72
C ASN A 140 9.72 -10.92 -11.26
N PRO A 141 9.31 -12.03 -11.90
CA PRO A 141 9.95 -13.31 -11.65
C PRO A 141 11.41 -13.16 -12.06
N SER A 142 12.33 -13.34 -11.11
CA SER A 142 13.72 -13.59 -11.45
C SER A 142 13.74 -14.76 -12.42
N SER A 143 14.31 -14.58 -13.60
CA SER A 143 14.54 -15.70 -14.53
C SER A 143 15.20 -16.84 -13.75
N PRO A 144 14.74 -18.09 -13.89
CA PRO A 144 15.47 -19.21 -13.33
C PRO A 144 16.83 -19.23 -14.04
N GLY A 145 17.89 -19.04 -13.25
CA GLY A 145 19.27 -19.31 -13.68
C GLY A 145 19.55 -20.81 -13.67
#